data_AF-A0AA41T6R7-F1
#
_entry.id   AF-A0AA41T6R7-F1
#
_cell.length_a   1.000
_cell.length_b   1.000
_cell.length_c   1.000
_cell.angle_alpha   90.00
_cell.angle_beta   90.00
_cell.angle_gamma   90.00
#
_symmetry.space_group_name_H-M   'P 1'
#
loop_
_entity.id
_entity.type
_entity.pdbx_description
1 polymer ?
#
loop_
_entity_poly.entity_id
_entity_poly.type
_entity_poly.pdbx_seq_one_letter_code
_entity_poly.pdbx_strand_id
1 'polypeptide(L)'
;MAALRPLVKPKIVKKRTKKFIRHQSDGYVKIRRNWRKPRGIDNRKFLVLNVKELEVLLMCNKSYCAEIAHNVSSKNRKAIVERAAQLAIRVTNPNTRLRSEENE
;
A
#
# COMPACT_ATOMS: atom_id res chain seq x y z
N MET A 1 0.94 -44.68 25.92
CA MET A 1 -0.06 -44.50 24.85
C MET A 1 0.63 -43.96 23.61
N ALA A 2 0.57 -44.68 22.48
CA ALA A 2 1.10 -44.17 21.22
C ALA A 2 0.19 -43.05 20.68
N ALA A 3 0.76 -41.90 20.32
CA ALA A 3 -0.01 -40.81 19.71
C ALA A 3 -0.45 -41.20 18.30
N LEU A 4 -1.73 -40.97 17.98
CA LEU A 4 -2.28 -41.22 16.66
C LEU A 4 -1.55 -40.34 15.62
N ARG A 5 -1.02 -40.96 14.57
CA ARG A 5 -0.35 -40.28 13.45
C ARG A 5 -1.31 -40.17 12.26
N PRO A 6 -1.33 -39.04 11.54
CA PRO A 6 -2.15 -38.92 10.34
C PRO A 6 -1.63 -39.81 9.22
N LEU A 7 -2.54 -40.31 8.37
CA LEU A 7 -2.23 -41.15 7.21
C LEU A 7 -1.32 -40.45 6.19
N VAL A 8 -1.50 -39.14 6.02
CA VAL A 8 -0.70 -38.30 5.12
C VAL A 8 -0.11 -37.12 5.88
N LYS A 9 1.19 -36.90 5.72
CA LYS A 9 1.91 -35.72 6.25
C LYS A 9 2.52 -34.94 5.09
N PRO A 10 1.76 -34.02 4.46
CA PRO A 10 2.30 -33.22 3.37
C PRO A 10 3.46 -32.36 3.87
N LYS A 11 4.49 -32.19 3.03
CA LYS A 11 5.63 -31.33 3.36
C LYS A 11 5.16 -29.88 3.40
N ILE A 12 5.08 -29.30 4.61
CA ILE A 12 4.68 -27.90 4.79
C ILE A 12 5.83 -27.00 4.31
N VAL A 13 5.75 -26.54 3.06
CA VAL A 13 6.69 -25.56 2.51
C VAL A 13 6.25 -24.16 2.92
N LYS A 14 7.03 -23.51 3.78
CA LYS A 14 6.80 -22.10 4.17
C LYS A 14 7.50 -21.19 3.17
N LYS A 15 6.76 -20.25 2.57
CA LYS A 15 7.32 -19.24 1.65
C LYS A 15 8.36 -18.34 2.32
N ARG A 16 8.16 -18.04 3.61
CA ARG A 16 9.09 -17.26 4.42
C ARG A 16 9.04 -17.76 5.86
N THR A 17 10.21 -18.00 6.43
CA THR A 17 10.37 -18.40 7.84
C THR A 17 10.72 -17.21 8.74
N LYS A 18 11.34 -16.16 8.18
CA LYS A 18 11.72 -14.93 8.89
C LYS A 18 10.49 -14.11 9.29
N LYS A 19 10.46 -13.65 10.55
CA LYS A 19 9.44 -12.73 11.07
C LYS A 19 9.49 -11.37 10.34
N PHE A 20 8.34 -10.72 10.23
CA PHE A 20 8.26 -9.33 9.77
C PHE A 20 8.62 -8.41 10.93
N ILE A 21 9.78 -7.77 10.83
CA ILE A 21 10.30 -6.87 11.87
C ILE A 21 10.00 -5.42 11.53
N ARG A 22 9.68 -4.61 12.54
CA ARG A 22 9.50 -3.16 12.39
C ARG A 22 10.81 -2.50 11.94
N HIS A 23 10.71 -1.53 11.02
CA HIS A 23 11.83 -0.68 10.60
C HIS A 23 12.49 -0.01 11.82
N GLN A 24 13.83 -0.03 11.89
CA GLN A 24 14.67 0.51 12.99
C GLN A 24 14.55 -0.20 14.35
N SER A 25 13.93 -1.39 14.43
CA SER A 25 13.84 -2.17 15.68
C SER A 25 15.14 -2.88 16.10
N ASP A 26 16.15 -2.82 15.25
CA ASP A 26 17.51 -3.31 15.45
C ASP A 26 18.43 -2.26 16.09
N GLY A 27 18.28 -0.97 15.75
CA GLY A 27 19.11 0.12 16.26
C GLY A 27 18.60 0.80 17.55
N TYR A 28 17.33 0.60 17.93
CA TYR A 28 16.73 1.26 19.09
C TYR A 28 16.02 0.28 20.02
N VAL A 29 16.46 0.20 21.28
CA VAL A 29 15.84 -0.66 22.31
C VAL A 29 14.35 -0.32 22.54
N LYS A 30 13.97 0.96 22.39
CA LYS A 30 12.58 1.43 22.53
C LYS A 30 11.64 0.93 21.41
N ILE A 31 12.16 0.58 20.23
CA ILE A 31 11.33 0.17 19.08
C ILE A 31 11.16 -1.35 19.08
N ARG A 32 9.98 -1.83 19.49
CA ARG A 32 9.67 -3.27 19.47
C ARG A 32 9.65 -3.85 18.05
N ARG A 33 10.04 -5.12 17.93
CA ARG A 33 10.12 -5.87 16.66
C ARG A 33 8.76 -6.15 15.99
N ASN A 34 7.65 -5.97 16.68
CA ASN A 34 6.30 -6.20 16.13
C ASN A 34 6.05 -5.29 14.93
N TRP A 35 5.70 -5.89 13.79
CA TRP A 35 5.45 -5.16 12.55
C TRP A 35 4.45 -4.01 12.72
N ARG A 36 4.84 -2.82 12.26
CA ARG A 36 3.98 -1.65 12.10
C ARG A 36 4.25 -1.08 10.72
N LYS A 37 3.19 -0.77 9.97
CA LYS A 37 3.30 -0.07 8.68
C LYS A 37 3.91 1.31 8.94
N PRO A 38 5.09 1.65 8.36
CA PRO A 38 5.66 2.99 8.47
C PRO A 38 4.70 4.03 7.86
N ARG A 39 4.52 5.17 8.55
CA ARG A 39 3.59 6.24 8.13
C ARG A 39 4.27 7.59 7.88
N GLY A 40 5.60 7.68 8.06
CA GLY A 40 6.35 8.93 7.86
C GLY A 40 6.45 9.29 6.37
N ILE A 41 6.53 10.59 6.09
CA ILE A 41 6.62 11.19 4.74
C ILE A 41 7.83 10.72 3.94
N ASP A 42 8.90 10.29 4.60
CA ASP A 42 10.08 9.71 3.93
C ASP A 42 9.81 8.28 3.40
N ASN A 43 8.66 7.68 3.73
CA ASN A 43 8.10 6.58 2.95
C ASN A 43 7.36 7.20 1.76
N ARG A 44 7.76 6.85 0.55
CA ARG A 44 7.38 7.44 -0.75
C ARG A 44 5.88 7.35 -1.12
N LYS A 45 4.96 7.74 -0.23
CA LYS A 45 3.51 7.73 -0.41
C LYS A 45 2.91 9.00 0.18
N PHE A 46 2.20 9.76 -0.63
CA PHE A 46 1.53 10.99 -0.29
C PHE A 46 0.01 10.80 -0.39
N LEU A 47 -0.71 11.07 0.70
CA LEU A 47 -2.16 10.91 0.72
C LEU A 47 -2.83 12.11 0.05
N VAL A 48 -3.67 11.87 -0.95
CA VAL A 48 -4.34 12.90 -1.75
C VAL A 48 -5.85 12.86 -1.50
N LEU A 49 -6.43 14.00 -1.12
CA LEU A 49 -7.87 14.19 -0.93
C LEU A 49 -8.54 14.89 -2.13
N ASN A 50 -7.81 15.73 -2.85
CA ASN A 50 -8.33 16.54 -3.94
C ASN A 50 -7.32 16.67 -5.10
N VAL A 51 -7.76 17.26 -6.22
CA VAL A 51 -6.96 17.43 -7.43
C VAL A 51 -5.80 18.42 -7.23
N LYS A 52 -6.00 19.47 -6.40
CA LYS A 52 -4.98 20.50 -6.14
C LYS A 52 -3.77 19.94 -5.41
N GLU A 53 -3.98 18.98 -4.51
CA GLU A 53 -2.91 18.29 -3.77
C GLU A 53 -1.99 17.46 -4.68
N LEU A 54 -2.41 17.13 -5.91
CA LEU A 54 -1.51 16.52 -6.91
C LEU A 54 -0.47 17.51 -7.44
N GLU A 55 -0.76 18.81 -7.45
CA GLU A 55 0.18 19.82 -7.98
C GLU A 55 1.39 19.98 -7.07
N VAL A 56 1.21 19.74 -5.76
CA VAL A 56 2.32 19.67 -4.78
C VAL A 56 3.31 18.56 -5.14
N LEU A 57 2.85 17.50 -5.81
CA LEU A 57 3.69 16.37 -6.23
C LEU A 57 4.37 16.57 -7.59
N LEU A 58 4.13 17.68 -8.28
CA LEU A 58 4.70 17.92 -9.62
C LEU A 58 6.23 17.88 -9.62
N MET A 59 6.86 18.54 -8.65
CA MET A 59 8.33 18.59 -8.52
C MET A 59 8.93 17.29 -7.98
N CYS A 60 8.12 16.46 -7.32
CA CYS A 60 8.57 15.29 -6.56
C CYS A 60 8.03 13.96 -7.12
N ASN A 61 7.55 13.95 -8.36
CA ASN A 61 6.81 12.83 -8.98
C ASN A 61 7.61 11.51 -9.10
N LYS A 62 8.95 11.56 -9.18
CA LYS A 62 9.83 10.39 -9.18
C LYS A 62 10.10 9.83 -7.78
N SER A 63 9.97 10.67 -6.76
CA SER A 63 10.27 10.32 -5.37
C SER A 63 9.03 9.90 -4.61
N TYR A 64 7.83 10.34 -4.99
CA TYR A 64 6.59 10.12 -4.24
C TYR A 64 5.48 9.53 -5.11
N CYS A 65 4.72 8.58 -4.54
CA CYS A 65 3.49 8.05 -5.15
C CYS A 65 2.27 8.72 -4.49
N ALA A 66 1.20 8.96 -5.23
CA ALA A 66 -0.09 9.38 -4.65
C ALA A 66 -0.89 8.17 -4.12
N GLU A 67 -1.55 8.32 -2.98
CA GLU A 67 -2.54 7.38 -2.43
C GLU A 67 -3.85 8.14 -2.20
N ILE A 68 -4.93 7.75 -2.90
CA ILE A 68 -6.21 8.48 -2.80
C ILE A 68 -6.89 8.13 -1.49
N ALA A 69 -7.28 9.14 -0.71
CA ALA A 69 -7.90 8.98 0.59
C ALA A 69 -9.22 8.21 0.55
N HIS A 70 -9.46 7.39 1.58
CA HIS A 70 -10.61 6.47 1.65
C HIS A 70 -11.98 7.16 1.66
N ASN A 71 -12.06 8.44 2.02
CA ASN A 71 -13.30 9.21 2.07
C ASN A 71 -13.69 9.85 0.72
N VAL A 72 -12.79 9.86 -0.27
CA VAL A 72 -13.07 10.45 -1.59
C VAL A 72 -14.09 9.60 -2.36
N SER A 73 -15.12 10.25 -2.92
CA SER A 73 -16.17 9.63 -3.73
C SER A 73 -15.64 9.07 -5.07
N SER A 74 -16.39 8.17 -5.70
CA SER A 74 -16.00 7.57 -7.00
C SER A 74 -15.85 8.60 -8.12
N LYS A 75 -16.77 9.57 -8.21
CA LYS A 75 -16.71 10.67 -9.19
C LYS A 75 -15.43 11.49 -9.06
N ASN A 76 -15.07 11.87 -7.83
CA ASN A 76 -13.86 12.66 -7.58
C ASN A 76 -12.58 11.84 -7.78
N ARG A 77 -12.62 10.53 -7.50
CA ARG A 77 -11.49 9.62 -7.78
C ARG A 77 -11.14 9.57 -9.26
N LYS A 78 -12.14 9.53 -10.15
CA LYS A 78 -11.91 9.54 -11.61
C LYS A 78 -11.12 10.78 -12.04
N ALA A 79 -11.54 11.96 -11.57
CA ALA A 79 -10.83 13.22 -11.85
C ALA A 79 -9.38 13.24 -11.29
N ILE A 80 -9.16 12.70 -10.09
CA ILE A 80 -7.81 12.60 -9.49
C ILE A 80 -6.92 11.68 -10.32
N VAL A 81 -7.45 10.54 -10.79
CA VAL A 81 -6.68 9.58 -11.60
C VAL A 81 -6.33 10.18 -12.96
N GLU A 82 -7.28 10.81 -13.64
CA GLU A 82 -7.06 11.49 -14.92
C GLU A 82 -6.01 12.61 -14.79
N ARG A 83 -6.09 13.45 -13.74
CA ARG A 83 -5.08 14.48 -13.49
C ARG A 83 -3.71 13.89 -13.16
N ALA A 84 -3.65 12.85 -12.32
CA ALA A 84 -2.38 12.22 -11.96
C ALA A 84 -1.66 11.61 -13.19
N ALA A 85 -2.42 11.09 -14.16
CA ALA A 85 -1.88 10.60 -15.43
C ALA A 85 -1.26 11.72 -16.26
N GLN A 86 -1.90 12.89 -16.34
CA GLN A 86 -1.34 14.08 -17.03
C GLN A 86 -0.02 14.54 -16.39
N LEU A 87 0.09 14.46 -15.07
CA LEU A 87 1.27 14.90 -14.32
C LEU A 87 2.36 13.82 -14.17
N ALA A 88 2.16 12.64 -14.76
CA ALA A 88 3.03 11.47 -14.63
C ALA A 88 3.31 11.06 -13.16
N ILE A 89 2.32 11.20 -12.28
CA ILE A 89 2.41 10.81 -10.87
C ILE A 89 1.89 9.38 -10.69
N ARG A 90 2.68 8.52 -10.04
CA ARG A 90 2.27 7.13 -9.77
C ARG A 90 1.20 7.08 -8.67
N VAL A 91 -0.02 6.67 -9.00
CA VAL A 91 -1.09 6.41 -8.01
C VAL A 91 -1.03 4.96 -7.54
N THR A 92 -1.12 4.74 -6.22
CA THR A 92 -1.03 3.40 -5.61
C THR A 92 -2.33 2.59 -5.65
N ASN A 93 -3.48 3.28 -5.77
CA ASN A 93 -4.82 2.70 -5.72
C ASN A 93 -5.77 3.24 -6.81
N PRO A 94 -5.40 3.25 -8.11
CA PRO A 94 -6.14 3.94 -9.17
C PRO A 94 -7.56 3.40 -9.39
N ASN A 95 -7.78 2.08 -9.34
CA ASN A 95 -9.05 1.45 -9.69
C ASN A 95 -10.04 1.30 -8.51
N THR A 96 -9.71 1.88 -7.36
CA THR A 96 -10.54 1.69 -6.15
C THR A 96 -11.87 2.46 -6.27
N ARG A 97 -12.99 1.75 -6.08
CA ARG A 97 -14.39 2.25 -6.23
C ARG A 97 -14.83 2.63 -7.64
N LEU A 98 -14.01 2.41 -8.66
CA LEU A 98 -14.40 2.59 -10.05
C LEU A 98 -14.87 1.21 -10.55
N ARG A 99 -16.18 1.05 -10.79
CA ARG A 99 -16.68 -0.08 -11.59
C ARG A 99 -16.32 0.23 -13.04
N SER A 100 -15.75 -0.74 -13.75
CA SER A 100 -15.83 -0.73 -15.21
C SER A 100 -17.32 -0.79 -15.56
N GLU A 101 -17.79 0.13 -16.41
CA GLU A 101 -19.01 -0.16 -17.15
C GLU A 101 -18.73 -1.46 -17.93
N GLU A 102 -19.50 -2.50 -17.62
CA GLU A 102 -19.56 -3.70 -18.45
C GLU A 102 -20.19 -3.22 -19.77
N ASN A 103 -19.33 -2.86 -20.74
CA ASN A 103 -19.77 -2.74 -22.11
C ASN A 103 -20.12 -4.16 -22.58
N GLU A 104 -21.38 -4.33 -22.98
CA GLU A 104 -21.85 -5.46 -23.81
C GLU A 104 -20.94 -5.71 -25.01
#